data_AF-A0A947CEP1-F1
#
_entry.id   AF-A0A947CEP1-F1
#
_cell.length_a   1.000
_cell.length_b   1.000
_cell.length_c   1.000
_cell.angle_alpha   90.00
_cell.angle_beta   90.00
_cell.angle_gamma   90.00
#
_symmetry.space_group_name_H-M   'P 1'
#
loop_
_entity.id
_entity.type
_entity.pdbx_description
1 polymer ?
#
loop_
_entity_poly.entity_id
_entity_poly.type
_entity_poly.pdbx_seq_one_letter_code
_entity_poly.pdbx_strand_id
1 'polypeptide(L)' 'MRLKSATEIEAIGRAGEIVAGVLSMVGERAEPGVSTEQLDEAAEAFIRDHEGAAPAFKGLYG' A
#
# COMPACT_ATOMS: atom_id res chain seq x y z
N MET A 1 -19.03 -10.53 -15.15
CA MET A 1 -17.82 -11.09 -14.51
C MET A 1 -16.73 -11.17 -15.59
N ARG A 2 -15.61 -10.47 -15.44
CA ARG A 2 -14.50 -10.50 -16.39
C ARG A 2 -13.37 -11.33 -15.81
N LEU A 3 -12.94 -12.36 -16.54
CA LEU A 3 -11.74 -13.12 -16.20
C LEU A 3 -10.50 -12.25 -16.44
N LYS A 4 -9.58 -12.28 -15.49
CA LYS A 4 -8.30 -11.57 -15.59
C LYS A 4 -7.38 -12.31 -16.54
N SER A 5 -6.60 -11.57 -17.33
CA SER A 5 -5.50 -12.13 -18.10
C SER A 5 -4.35 -12.56 -17.17
N ALA A 6 -3.42 -13.36 -17.68
CA ALA A 6 -2.22 -13.73 -16.92
C ALA A 6 -1.44 -12.49 -16.45
N THR A 7 -1.27 -11.49 -17.32
CA THR A 7 -0.60 -10.22 -16.99
C THR A 7 -1.32 -9.43 -15.89
N GLU A 8 -2.66 -9.42 -15.91
CA GLU A 8 -3.45 -8.77 -14.84
C GLU A 8 -3.28 -9.51 -13.50
N ILE A 9 -3.23 -10.85 -13.53
CA ILE A 9 -3.00 -11.67 -12.33
C ILE A 9 -1.61 -11.38 -11.74
N GLU A 10 -0.58 -11.34 -12.58
CA GLU A 10 0.78 -10.99 -12.14
C GLU A 10 0.86 -9.58 -11.54
N ALA A 11 0.19 -8.60 -12.17
CA ALA A 11 0.14 -7.24 -11.65
C ALA A 11 -0.55 -7.17 -10.28
N ILE A 12 -1.65 -7.92 -10.09
CA ILE A 12 -2.33 -8.06 -8.80
C ILE A 12 -1.40 -8.69 -7.77
N GLY A 13 -0.64 -9.72 -8.15
CA GLY A 13 0.34 -10.36 -7.28
C GLY A 13 1.38 -9.38 -6.76
N ARG A 14 2.04 -8.63 -7.66
CA ARG A 14 3.04 -7.60 -7.27
C ARG A 14 2.44 -6.50 -6.39
N ALA A 15 1.24 -6.03 -6.73
CA ALA A 15 0.55 -5.05 -5.88
C ALA A 15 0.23 -5.61 -4.48
N GLY A 16 -0.15 -6.89 -4.41
CA GLY A 16 -0.40 -7.59 -3.15
C GLY A 16 0.84 -7.71 -2.26
N GLU A 17 2.01 -7.97 -2.84
CA GLU A 17 3.29 -8.01 -2.12
C GLU A 17 3.61 -6.65 -1.48
N ILE A 18 3.43 -5.55 -2.22
CA ILE A 18 3.63 -4.19 -1.70
C ILE A 18 2.65 -3.92 -0.55
N VAL A 19 1.37 -4.25 -0.72
CA VAL A 19 0.34 -4.07 0.34
C VAL A 19 0.69 -4.86 1.59
N ALA A 20 1.12 -6.12 1.45
CA ALA A 20 1.52 -6.94 2.58
C ALA A 20 2.73 -6.33 3.33
N GLY A 21 3.71 -5.80 2.58
CA GLY A 21 4.87 -5.12 3.16
C GLY A 21 4.49 -3.86 3.96
N VAL A 22 3.63 -3.01 3.39
CA VAL A 22 3.11 -1.82 4.09
C VAL A 22 2.40 -2.20 5.38
N LEU A 23 1.50 -3.19 5.32
CA LEU A 23 0.71 -3.62 6.48
C LEU A 23 1.59 -4.20 7.59
N SER A 24 2.62 -4.97 7.24
CA SER A 24 3.59 -5.49 8.21
C SER A 24 4.33 -4.34 8.91
N MET A 25 4.89 -3.41 8.13
CA MET A 25 5.64 -2.27 8.64
C MET A 25 4.78 -1.34 9.51
N VAL A 26 3.55 -1.05 9.10
CA VAL A 26 2.60 -0.26 9.90
C VAL A 26 2.26 -0.98 11.20
N GLY A 27 2.04 -2.30 11.15
CA GLY A 27 1.75 -3.12 12.33
C GLY A 27 2.88 -3.09 13.36
N GLU A 28 4.13 -3.13 12.92
CA GLU A 28 5.31 -3.01 13.79
C GLU A 28 5.46 -1.63 14.45
N ARG A 29 4.95 -0.57 13.80
CA ARG A 29 5.02 0.82 14.29
C ARG A 29 3.81 1.27 15.08
N ALA A 30 2.74 0.47 15.10
CA ALA A 30 1.50 0.80 15.77
C ALA A 30 1.63 0.61 17.30
N GLU A 31 2.19 1.62 17.97
CA GLU A 31 2.42 1.62 19.41
C GLU A 31 1.85 2.87 20.12
N PRO A 32 1.62 2.82 21.45
CA PRO A 32 1.07 3.96 22.19
C PRO A 32 1.92 5.22 22.03
N GLY A 33 1.27 6.33 21.65
CA GLY A 33 1.91 7.63 21.44
C GLY A 33 2.25 7.93 19.98
N VAL A 34 2.16 6.95 19.07
CA VAL A 34 2.26 7.19 17.63
C VAL A 34 0.91 7.65 17.08
N SER A 35 0.90 8.76 16.33
CA SER A 35 -0.31 9.26 15.69
C SER A 35 -0.63 8.46 14.42
N THR A 36 -1.91 8.43 14.05
CA THR A 36 -2.33 7.81 12.78
C THR A 36 -1.78 8.54 11.57
N GLU A 37 -1.47 9.84 11.69
CA GLU A 37 -0.81 10.63 10.65
C GLU A 37 0.63 10.15 10.43
N GLN A 38 1.38 9.87 11.50
CA GLN A 38 2.74 9.32 11.39
C GLN A 38 2.75 7.93 10.74
N LEU A 39 1.75 7.09 11.03
CA LEU A 39 1.59 5.78 10.38
C LEU A 39 1.25 5.93 8.89
N ASP A 40 0.38 6.89 8.57
CA ASP A 40 -0.03 7.19 7.19
C ASP A 40 1.13 7.76 6.36
N GLU A 41 1.94 8.67 6.90
CA GLU A 41 3.16 9.19 6.27
C GLU A 41 4.16 8.07 6.00
N ALA A 42 4.37 7.17 6.97
CA ALA A 42 5.27 6.02 6.80
C ALA A 42 4.74 5.05 5.73
N ALA A 43 3.44 4.79 5.69
CA ALA A 43 2.81 3.95 4.69
C ALA A 43 2.93 4.58 3.29
N GLU A 44 2.68 5.89 3.15
CA GLU A 44 2.82 6.60 1.89
C GLU A 44 4.27 6.58 1.38
N ALA A 45 5.25 6.84 2.25
CA ALA A 45 6.66 6.77 1.90
C ALA A 45 7.05 5.37 1.41
N PHE A 46 6.64 4.31 2.13
CA PHE A 46 6.89 2.93 1.72
C PHE A 46 6.28 2.61 0.35
N ILE A 47 5.02 2.99 0.12
CA ILE A 47 4.34 2.75 -1.16
C ILE A 47 5.10 3.43 -2.29
N ARG A 48 5.50 4.69 -2.10
CA ARG A 48 6.18 5.49 -3.12
C ARG A 48 7.61 5.03 -3.43
N ASP A 49 8.24 4.28 -2.54
CA ASP A 49 9.57 3.68 -2.77
C ASP A 49 9.55 2.55 -3.82
N HIS A 50 8.36 2.04 -4.14
CA HIS A 50 8.18 0.99 -5.16
C HIS A 50 7.85 1.61 -6.52
N GLU A 51 8.63 1.26 -7.54
CA GLU A 51 8.44 1.78 -8.90
C GLU A 51 7.02 1.49 -9.42
N GLY A 52 6.35 2.54 -9.90
CA GLY A 52 5.00 2.43 -10.46
C GLY A 52 3.88 2.28 -9.42
N ALA A 53 4.17 2.29 -8.13
CA ALA A 53 3.17 2.26 -7.07
C ALA A 53 2.75 3.67 -6.63
N ALA A 54 1.48 3.81 -6.23
CA ALA A 54 0.92 5.06 -5.72
C ALA A 54 -0.17 4.78 -4.67
N PRO A 55 -0.34 5.66 -3.67
CA PRO A 55 -1.36 5.49 -2.65
C PRO A 55 -2.77 5.67 -3.23
N ALA A 56 -3.55 4.59 -3.29
CA ALA A 56 -4.82 4.55 -4.01
C ALA A 56 -5.92 5.46 -3.43
N PHE A 57 -5.87 5.75 -2.12
CA PHE A 57 -6.92 6.52 -1.44
C PHE A 57 -6.62 8.02 -1.36
N LYS A 58 -5.38 8.45 -1.61
CA LYS A 58 -5.02 9.87 -1.54
C LYS A 58 -5.57 10.61 -2.77
N GLY A 59 -6.44 11.59 -2.54
CA GLY A 59 -7.06 12.38 -3.60
C GLY A 59 -8.21 11.69 -4.36
N LEU A 60 -8.72 10.55 -3.86
CA LEU A 60 -9.72 9.74 -4.56
C LEU A 60 -11.13 10.38 -4.58
N TYR A 61 -11.47 11.20 -3.59
CA TYR A 61 -12.85 11.72 -3.38
C TYR A 61 -12.92 13.25 -3.32
N GLY A 62 -12.15 13.94 -4.17
CA GLY A 62 -12.07 15.41 -4.20
C GLY A 62 -13.41 16.14 -4.17
#